data_AF-A2Q4X7-F1
#
_entry.id   AF-A2Q4X7-F1
#
_cell.length_a   1.000
_cell.length_b   1.000
_cell.length_c   1.000
_cell.angle_alpha   90.00
_cell.angle_beta   90.00
_cell.angle_gamma   90.00
#
_symmetry.space_group_name_H-M   'P 1'
#
loop_
_entity.id
_entity.type
_entity.pdbx_description
1 polymer ?
#
loop_
_entity_poly.entity_id
_entity_poly.type
_entity_poly.pdbx_seq_one_letter_code
_entity_poly.pdbx_strand_id
1 'polypeptide(L)' 'MAGLPRPSHYYFKVIWLACTLAIWKERNNCIFKNAVIDPFSIVERVKLNSFLWLSSNVSPLSFGFHDWWRYPLLYMGIM' A
#
# COMPACT_ATOMS: atom_id res chain seq x y z
N MET A 1 5.56 -9.46 -24.88
CA MET A 1 5.06 -8.92 -23.59
C MET A 1 6.07 -7.91 -23.10
N ALA A 2 5.80 -6.62 -23.27
CA ALA A 2 6.69 -5.58 -22.73
C ALA A 2 6.61 -5.62 -21.20
N GLY A 3 7.77 -5.73 -20.53
CA GLY A 3 7.84 -5.70 -19.07
C GLY A 3 7.37 -4.34 -18.52
N LEU A 4 6.82 -4.37 -17.32
CA LEU A 4 6.39 -3.19 -16.57
C LEU A 4 7.55 -2.20 -16.39
N PRO A 5 7.34 -0.87 -16.52
CA PRO A 5 8.39 0.13 -16.34
C PRO A 5 9.10 -0.02 -14.99
N ARG A 6 10.43 0.17 -14.91
CA ARG A 6 11.21 0.00 -13.66
C ARG A 6 10.61 0.68 -12.40
N PRO A 7 10.00 1.88 -12.46
CA PRO A 7 9.34 2.50 -11.31
C PRO A 7 8.13 1.70 -10.79
N SER A 8 7.35 1.09 -11.68
CA SER A 8 6.18 0.29 -11.32
C SER A 8 6.52 -0.92 -10.45
N HIS A 9 7.64 -1.59 -10.72
CA HIS A 9 8.14 -2.69 -9.89
C HIS A 9 8.47 -2.25 -8.47
N TYR A 10 8.97 -1.03 -8.28
CA TYR A 10 9.26 -0.48 -6.96
C TYR A 10 7.97 -0.21 -6.18
N TYR A 11 6.98 0.42 -6.81
CA TYR A 11 5.67 0.67 -6.19
C TYR A 11 4.97 -0.62 -5.77
N PHE A 12 5.00 -1.67 -6.61
CA PHE A 12 4.42 -2.97 -6.25
C PHE A 12 5.13 -3.64 -5.07
N LYS A 13 6.47 -3.50 -4.94
CA LYS A 13 7.19 -4.02 -3.76
C LYS A 13 6.77 -3.32 -2.48
N VAL A 14 6.55 -2.01 -2.53
CA VAL A 14 6.06 -1.21 -1.38
C VAL A 14 4.66 -1.65 -0.98
N ILE A 15 3.77 -1.80 -1.96
CA ILE A 15 2.41 -2.31 -1.70
C ILE A 15 2.47 -3.72 -1.11
N TRP A 16 3.28 -4.59 -1.68
CA TRP A 16 3.43 -5.96 -1.18
C TRP A 16 3.95 -6.01 0.26
N LEU A 17 4.92 -5.16 0.59
CA LEU A 17 5.42 -5.02 1.96
C LEU A 17 4.34 -4.50 2.89
N ALA A 18 3.60 -3.46 2.49
CA ALA A 18 2.48 -2.92 3.25
C ALA A 18 1.37 -3.96 3.50
N CYS A 19 1.02 -4.77 2.49
CA CYS A 19 0.10 -5.90 2.61
C CYS A 19 0.60 -6.92 3.64
N THR A 20 1.83 -7.37 3.49
CA THR A 20 2.41 -8.40 4.36
C THR A 20 2.46 -7.93 5.81
N LEU A 21 2.86 -6.68 6.05
CA LEU A 21 2.89 -6.08 7.38
C LEU A 21 1.49 -5.90 7.98
N ALA A 22 0.51 -5.44 7.19
CA ALA A 22 -0.85 -5.23 7.67
C ALA A 22 -1.52 -6.57 8.06
N ILE A 23 -1.39 -7.59 7.21
CA ILE A 23 -1.91 -8.94 7.47
C ILE A 23 -1.23 -9.55 8.70
N TRP A 24 0.10 -9.48 8.77
CA TRP A 24 0.85 -10.01 9.90
C TRP A 24 0.42 -9.35 11.22
N LYS A 25 0.27 -8.01 11.22
CA LYS A 25 -0.15 -7.25 12.41
C LYS A 25 -1.56 -7.60 12.86
N GLU A 26 -2.52 -7.72 11.95
CA GLU A 26 -3.89 -8.11 12.32
C GLU A 26 -3.99 -9.56 12.77
N ARG A 27 -3.26 -10.48 12.15
CA ARG A 27 -3.18 -11.88 12.64
C ARG A 27 -2.61 -11.94 14.05
N ASN A 28 -1.56 -11.17 14.35
CA ASN A 28 -1.01 -11.10 15.70
C ASN A 28 -1.99 -10.48 16.70
N ASN A 29 -2.71 -9.41 16.32
CA ASN A 29 -3.76 -8.87 17.19
C ASN A 29 -4.86 -9.90 17.47
N CYS A 30 -5.27 -10.67 16.47
CA CYS A 30 -6.25 -11.75 16.64
C CYS A 30 -5.74 -12.80 17.65
N ILE A 31 -4.48 -13.25 17.51
CA ILE A 31 -3.88 -14.29 18.37
C ILE A 31 -3.65 -13.78 19.80
N PHE A 32 -3.04 -12.60 19.95
CA PHE A 32 -2.58 -12.11 21.25
C PHE A 32 -3.60 -11.25 22.00
N LYS A 33 -4.61 -10.70 21.30
CA LYS A 33 -5.61 -9.79 21.88
C LYS A 33 -7.04 -10.26 21.69
N ASN A 34 -7.26 -11.46 21.14
CA ASN A 34 -8.59 -11.96 20.77
C ASN A 34 -9.40 -10.96 19.92
N ALA A 35 -8.70 -10.15 19.12
CA ALA A 35 -9.35 -9.18 18.24
C ALA A 35 -10.01 -9.89 17.04
N VAL A 36 -11.16 -9.39 16.59
CA VAL A 36 -11.80 -9.87 15.36
C VAL A 36 -11.06 -9.30 14.16
N ILE A 37 -10.77 -10.16 13.18
CA ILE A 37 -10.17 -9.73 11.91
C ILE A 37 -11.23 -9.02 11.08
N ASP A 38 -10.99 -7.74 10.79
CA ASP A 38 -11.76 -6.99 9.80
C ASP A 38 -10.92 -6.78 8.52
N PRO A 39 -11.26 -7.44 7.40
CA PRO A 39 -10.56 -7.27 6.14
C PRO A 39 -10.55 -5.83 5.63
N PHE A 40 -11.58 -5.03 5.91
CA PHE A 40 -11.64 -3.64 5.48
C PHE A 40 -10.57 -2.81 6.19
N SER A 41 -10.40 -2.98 7.50
CA SER A 41 -9.33 -2.34 8.27
C SER A 41 -7.92 -2.67 7.74
N ILE A 42 -7.71 -3.89 7.24
CA ILE A 42 -6.43 -4.32 6.64
C ILE A 42 -6.20 -3.52 5.34
N VAL A 43 -7.20 -3.46 4.47
CA VAL A 43 -7.12 -2.74 3.19
C VAL A 43 -6.85 -1.25 3.43
N GLU A 44 -7.54 -0.62 4.37
CA GLU A 44 -7.32 0.79 4.73
C GLU A 44 -5.89 1.04 5.24
N ARG A 45 -5.35 0.11 6.05
CA ARG A 45 -3.95 0.18 6.50
C ARG A 45 -2.95 0.02 5.37
N VAL A 46 -3.23 -0.86 4.40
CA VAL A 46 -2.37 -1.01 3.22
C VAL A 46 -2.33 0.28 2.42
N LYS A 47 -3.49 0.89 2.15
CA LYS A 47 -3.59 2.18 1.45
C LYS A 47 -2.79 3.27 2.18
N LEU A 48 -3.00 3.40 3.49
CA LEU A 48 -2.34 4.41 4.30
C LEU A 48 -0.82 4.19 4.38
N ASN A 49 -0.38 2.98 4.70
CA ASN A 49 1.03 2.66 4.85
C ASN A 49 1.79 2.82 3.53
N SER A 50 1.22 2.38 2.41
CA SER A 50 1.83 2.56 1.09
C SER A 50 1.92 4.05 0.74
N PHE A 51 0.87 4.84 0.96
CA PHE A 51 0.89 6.27 0.72
C PHE A 51 1.94 7.01 1.56
N LEU A 52 1.95 6.78 2.88
CA LEU A 52 2.90 7.42 3.79
C LEU A 52 4.34 7.10 3.42
N TRP A 53 4.62 5.84 3.08
CA TRP A 53 5.93 5.45 2.62
C TRP A 53 6.33 6.15 1.33
N LEU A 54 5.42 6.26 0.35
CA LEU A 54 5.68 6.97 -0.90
C LEU A 54 5.89 8.47 -0.67
N SER A 55 5.08 9.09 0.19
CA SER A 55 5.20 10.52 0.51
C SER A 55 6.51 10.90 1.19
N SER A 56 7.16 9.93 1.84
CA SER A 56 8.43 10.12 2.55
C SER A 56 9.66 9.74 1.71
N ASN A 57 9.50 8.89 0.69
CA ASN A 57 10.62 8.33 -0.09
C ASN A 57 10.64 8.80 -1.55
N VAL A 58 9.55 9.38 -2.05
CA VAL A 58 9.45 9.94 -3.40
C VAL A 58 9.35 11.46 -3.30
N SER A 59 10.16 12.19 -4.06
CA SER A 59 10.10 13.65 -4.25
C SER A 59 8.65 14.14 -4.35
N PRO A 60 8.35 15.40 -3.92
CA PRO A 60 7.03 15.80 -3.45
C PRO A 60 5.92 15.22 -4.32
N LEU A 61 5.12 14.34 -3.71
CA LEU A 61 3.98 13.72 -4.39
C LEU A 61 3.10 14.85 -4.94
N SER A 62 2.89 14.85 -6.25
CA SER A 62 1.98 15.79 -6.91
C SER A 62 0.50 15.45 -6.65
N PHE A 63 0.22 14.54 -5.73
CA PHE A 63 -1.11 13.95 -5.51
C PHE A 63 -1.37 13.62 -4.05
N GLY A 64 -2.63 13.74 -3.63
CA GLY A 64 -3.05 13.48 -2.26
C GLY A 64 -3.37 12.01 -2.00
N PHE A 65 -3.67 11.69 -0.74
CA PHE A 65 -4.12 10.34 -0.34
C PHE A 65 -5.39 9.92 -1.10
N HIS A 66 -6.31 10.86 -1.35
CA HIS A 66 -7.53 10.59 -2.09
C HIS A 66 -7.27 10.29 -3.59
N ASP A 67 -6.19 10.79 -4.15
CA ASP A 67 -5.86 10.50 -5.54
C ASP A 67 -5.15 9.15 -5.65
N TRP A 68 -4.32 8.82 -4.66
CA TRP A 68 -3.62 7.55 -4.54
C TRP A 68 -4.57 6.35 -4.50
N TRP A 69 -5.57 6.34 -3.62
CA TRP A 69 -6.49 5.20 -3.53
C TRP A 69 -7.45 5.11 -4.72
N ARG A 70 -7.77 6.25 -5.38
CA ARG A 70 -8.73 6.29 -6.49
C ARG A 70 -8.08 5.92 -7.83
N TYR A 71 -6.82 6.32 -8.04
CA TYR A 71 -6.08 6.09 -9.28
C TYR A 71 -4.65 5.58 -9.05
N PRO A 72 -4.44 4.49 -8.27
CA PRO A 72 -3.10 4.04 -7.89
C PRO A 72 -2.22 3.70 -9.11
N LEU A 73 -2.79 3.08 -10.15
CA LEU A 73 -2.04 2.69 -11.35
C LEU A 73 -1.55 3.90 -12.17
N LEU A 74 -2.35 4.98 -12.20
CA LEU A 74 -2.00 6.22 -12.88
C LEU A 74 -0.75 6.83 -12.24
N TYR A 75 -0.74 6.93 -10.91
CA TYR A 75 0.38 7.49 -10.15
C TYR A 75 1.61 6.57 -10.08
N MET A 76 1.46 5.29 -10.40
CA MET A 76 2.58 4.36 -10.58
C MET A 76 3.20 4.40 -11.99
N GLY A 77 2.59 5.14 -12.94
CA GLY A 77 3.04 5.18 -14.34
C GLY A 77 2.82 3.87 -15.09
N ILE A 78 1.76 3.13 -14.75
CA ILE A 78 1.39 1.84 -15.36
C ILE A 78 0.36 2.00 -16.50
N MET A 79 -0.21 3.21 -16.64
CA MET A 79 -1.22 3.55 -17.65
C MET A 79 -0.67 4.48 -18.72
#